data_AF-A0A8T0MLU8-F1
#
_entry.id   AF-A0A8T0MLU8-F1
#
_cell.length_a   1.000
_cell.length_b   1.000
_cell.length_c   1.000
_cell.angle_alpha   90.00
_cell.angle_beta   90.00
_cell.angle_gamma   90.00
#
_symmetry.space_group_name_H-M   'P 1'
#
loop_
_entity.id
_entity.type
_entity.pdbx_description
1 polymer ?
#
loop_
_entity_poly.entity_id
_entity_poly.type
_entity_poly.pdbx_seq_one_letter_code
_entity_poly.pdbx_strand_id
1 'polypeptide(L)'
;MFDSDLLLGNIIVNFSLGKPQIDNKWTSAAIRVYRDAVSTGLIPSSDVLSQVLGCLRLPHDNLMKSSFIENMGISCDIPHNPNINSLFEGFGEYDIRAFSILEEAASLGAVGSISMKDTRIVIDARKLRIHTAEVSLLTTLRSLKHRLAAGARLPNVTILLPTEKKLVDIDEREKTLKLAGRIGQAVGSLLRRLGISYQGEESHGRMRISGLTLRRWFNPKLNSKSFSAAAADLLPLSSRLAKGIADQQRDIRSLSFD
;
A
#
# COMPACT_ATOMS: atom_id res chain seq x y z
N MET A 1 23.84 -11.36 1.05
CA MET A 1 23.01 -12.09 0.08
C MET A 1 21.89 -12.71 0.89
N PHE A 2 20.70 -12.13 0.85
CA PHE A 2 19.54 -12.64 1.59
C PHE A 2 18.36 -12.62 0.62
N ASP A 3 18.31 -13.62 -0.26
CA ASP A 3 17.08 -14.04 -0.92
C ASP A 3 16.39 -14.99 0.05
N SER A 4 15.47 -14.46 0.85
CA SER A 4 14.49 -15.28 1.55
C SER A 4 13.22 -15.25 0.73
N ASP A 5 13.21 -16.06 -0.34
CA ASP A 5 12.02 -16.34 -1.11
C ASP A 5 10.96 -16.92 -0.18
N LEU A 6 9.90 -16.15 0.09
CA LEU A 6 8.81 -16.65 0.92
C LEU A 6 7.85 -17.45 0.02
N LEU A 7 7.77 -18.75 0.28
CA LEU A 7 6.85 -19.67 -0.38
C LEU A 7 5.52 -19.72 0.39
N LEU A 8 4.47 -19.13 -0.18
CA LEU A 8 3.09 -19.41 0.25
C LEU A 8 2.38 -20.20 -0.85
N GLY A 9 2.49 -21.53 -0.78
CA GLY A 9 2.05 -22.40 -1.86
C GLY A 9 2.87 -22.19 -3.13
N ASN A 10 2.23 -21.76 -4.23
CA ASN A 10 2.89 -21.48 -5.53
C ASN A 10 3.30 -20.01 -5.73
N ILE A 11 3.12 -19.16 -4.72
CA ILE A 11 3.45 -17.73 -4.80
C ILE A 11 4.79 -17.53 -4.10
N ILE A 12 5.79 -17.11 -4.87
CA ILE A 12 7.08 -16.64 -4.35
C ILE A 12 7.01 -15.11 -4.30
N VAL A 13 7.37 -14.51 -3.16
CA VAL A 13 7.57 -13.06 -3.09
C VAL A 13 9.06 -12.79 -2.97
N ASN A 14 9.63 -12.21 -4.01
CA ASN A 14 11.03 -11.81 -4.07
C ASN A 14 11.18 -10.37 -3.55
N PHE A 15 12.29 -10.11 -2.85
CA PHE A 15 12.66 -8.81 -2.31
C PHE A 15 13.83 -8.20 -3.07
N SER A 16 13.66 -7.95 -4.37
CA SER A 16 14.66 -7.21 -5.13
C SER A 16 14.79 -5.79 -4.56
N LEU A 17 15.95 -5.45 -3.99
CA LEU A 17 16.27 -4.12 -3.46
C LEU A 17 15.25 -3.56 -2.44
N GLY A 18 14.70 -4.43 -1.58
CA GLY A 18 13.73 -4.03 -0.54
C GLY A 18 12.33 -3.71 -1.06
N LYS A 19 12.03 -4.04 -2.32
CA LYS A 19 10.68 -3.93 -2.89
C LYS A 19 10.07 -5.33 -3.00
N PRO A 20 8.98 -5.64 -2.26
CA PRO A 20 8.30 -6.91 -2.42
C PRO A 20 7.67 -6.99 -3.81
N GLN A 21 8.05 -7.99 -4.58
CA GLN A 21 7.52 -8.28 -5.89
C GLN A 21 7.07 -9.74 -5.95
N ILE A 22 5.89 -9.98 -6.51
CA ILE A 22 5.38 -11.33 -6.69
C ILE A 22 6.11 -11.97 -7.87
N ASP A 23 6.85 -13.03 -7.61
CA ASP A 23 7.41 -13.90 -8.63
C ASP A 23 6.54 -15.15 -8.78
N ASN A 24 5.64 -15.11 -9.76
CA ASN A 24 4.74 -16.21 -10.08
C ASN A 24 4.47 -16.23 -11.58
N LYS A 25 4.55 -17.42 -12.19
CA LYS A 25 4.23 -17.65 -13.61
C LYS A 25 2.88 -17.04 -14.03
N TRP A 26 1.87 -17.11 -13.16
CA TRP A 26 0.53 -16.60 -13.43
C TRP A 26 0.49 -15.08 -13.44
N THR A 27 1.17 -14.43 -12.50
CA THR A 27 1.27 -12.97 -12.44
C THR A 27 2.03 -12.43 -13.66
N SER A 28 3.15 -13.06 -14.01
CA SER A 28 3.92 -12.69 -15.21
C SER A 28 3.12 -12.92 -16.51
N ALA A 29 2.38 -14.03 -16.60
CA ALA A 29 1.50 -14.28 -17.75
C ALA A 29 0.36 -13.26 -17.84
N ALA A 30 -0.29 -12.91 -16.72
CA ALA A 30 -1.37 -11.92 -16.69
C ALA A 30 -0.89 -10.53 -17.12
N ILE A 31 0.27 -10.08 -16.63
CA ILE A 31 0.87 -8.80 -17.04
C ILE A 31 1.21 -8.82 -18.54
N ARG A 32 1.82 -9.91 -19.02
CA ARG A 32 2.19 -10.03 -20.44
C ARG A 32 0.97 -9.97 -21.34
N VAL A 33 -0.05 -10.79 -21.08
CA VAL A 33 -1.29 -10.83 -21.86
C VAL A 33 -1.99 -9.46 -21.86
N TYR A 34 -2.02 -8.78 -20.70
CA TYR A 34 -2.56 -7.43 -20.60
C TYR A 34 -1.81 -6.45 -21.51
N ARG A 35 -0.47 -6.42 -21.45
CA ARG A 35 0.35 -5.50 -22.24
C ARG A 35 0.33 -5.83 -23.73
N ASP A 36 0.31 -7.10 -24.09
CA ASP A 36 0.17 -7.54 -25.48
C ASP A 36 -1.17 -7.04 -26.06
N ALA A 37 -2.27 -7.19 -25.31
CA ALA A 37 -3.58 -6.66 -25.72
C ALA A 37 -3.55 -5.12 -25.86
N VAL A 38 -2.98 -4.40 -24.89
CA VAL A 38 -2.86 -2.94 -24.98
C VAL A 38 -2.01 -2.50 -26.17
N SER A 39 -0.89 -3.19 -26.44
CA SER A 39 0.00 -2.87 -27.56
C SER A 39 -0.65 -3.07 -28.93
N THR A 40 -1.66 -3.96 -29.02
CA THR A 40 -2.47 -4.15 -30.23
C THR A 40 -3.61 -3.13 -30.35
N GLY A 41 -3.70 -2.17 -29.43
CA GLY A 41 -4.69 -1.10 -29.42
C GLY A 41 -6.01 -1.47 -28.72
N LEU A 42 -6.08 -2.61 -28.03
CA LEU A 42 -7.29 -3.00 -27.29
C LEU A 42 -7.38 -2.23 -25.97
N ILE A 43 -8.54 -1.63 -25.70
CA ILE A 43 -8.82 -1.00 -24.42
C ILE A 43 -9.36 -2.08 -23.47
N PRO A 44 -8.66 -2.34 -22.33
CA PRO A 44 -9.10 -3.36 -21.40
C PRO A 44 -10.43 -2.96 -20.74
N SER A 45 -11.35 -3.91 -20.60
CA SER A 45 -12.57 -3.68 -19.83
C SER A 45 -12.25 -3.54 -18.34
N SER A 46 -13.15 -2.90 -17.59
CA SER A 46 -13.00 -2.72 -16.14
C SER A 46 -12.87 -4.06 -15.39
N ASP A 47 -13.53 -5.11 -15.88
CA ASP A 47 -13.45 -6.47 -15.34
C ASP A 47 -12.07 -7.10 -15.54
N VAL A 48 -11.57 -7.06 -16.78
CA VAL A 48 -10.25 -7.61 -17.13
C VAL A 48 -9.17 -6.89 -16.35
N LEU A 49 -9.22 -5.56 -16.29
CA LEU A 49 -8.29 -4.78 -15.48
C LEU A 49 -8.31 -5.19 -14.01
N SER A 50 -9.50 -5.32 -13.42
CA SER A 50 -9.61 -5.74 -12.02
C SER A 50 -9.05 -7.13 -11.77
N GLN A 51 -9.19 -8.07 -12.71
CA GLN A 51 -8.63 -9.41 -12.59
C GLN A 51 -7.10 -9.37 -12.63
N VAL A 52 -6.52 -8.64 -13.59
CA VAL A 52 -5.07 -8.45 -13.69
C VAL A 52 -4.49 -7.82 -12.42
N LEU A 53 -5.15 -6.80 -11.88
CA LEU A 53 -4.77 -6.20 -10.60
C LEU A 53 -4.92 -7.21 -9.45
N GLY A 54 -5.96 -8.04 -9.44
CA GLY A 54 -6.14 -9.11 -8.46
C GLY A 54 -4.96 -10.09 -8.41
N CYS A 55 -4.36 -10.42 -9.56
CA CYS A 55 -3.15 -11.26 -9.66
C CYS A 55 -1.89 -10.62 -9.04
N LEU A 56 -1.95 -9.32 -8.72
CA LEU A 56 -0.86 -8.53 -8.14
C LEU A 56 -1.08 -8.22 -6.66
N ARG A 57 -2.16 -8.73 -6.06
CA ARG A 57 -2.43 -8.59 -4.64
C ARG A 57 -1.50 -9.51 -3.85
N LEU A 58 -0.83 -8.96 -2.84
CA LEU A 58 0.04 -9.75 -1.97
C LEU A 58 -0.79 -10.62 -1.01
N PRO A 59 -0.33 -11.83 -0.66
CA PRO A 59 -0.99 -12.66 0.33
C PRO A 59 -1.04 -11.99 1.72
N HIS A 60 -2.18 -12.09 2.40
CA HIS A 60 -2.37 -11.55 3.75
C HIS A 60 -1.97 -12.57 4.82
N ASP A 61 -0.67 -12.76 5.03
CA ASP A 61 -0.14 -13.58 6.14
C ASP A 61 0.64 -12.72 7.13
N ASN A 62 0.52 -13.03 8.43
CA ASN A 62 1.35 -12.42 9.47
C ASN A 62 2.84 -12.78 9.28
N LEU A 63 3.14 -13.97 8.74
CA LEU A 63 4.50 -14.39 8.38
C LEU A 63 5.10 -13.51 7.26
N MET A 64 4.26 -13.06 6.33
CA MET A 64 4.69 -12.13 5.28
C MET A 64 5.09 -10.77 5.86
N LYS A 65 4.34 -10.28 6.86
CA LYS A 65 4.66 -9.02 7.53
C LYS A 65 5.95 -9.08 8.34
N SER A 66 6.22 -10.18 9.04
CA SER A 66 7.50 -10.35 9.75
C SER A 66 8.68 -10.43 8.77
N SER A 67 8.53 -11.20 7.68
CA SER A 67 9.55 -11.26 6.62
C SER A 67 9.79 -9.89 5.97
N PHE A 68 8.74 -9.08 5.76
CA PHE A 68 8.85 -7.70 5.29
C PHE A 68 9.69 -6.82 6.22
N ILE A 69 9.54 -6.97 7.54
CA ILE A 69 10.30 -6.23 8.56
C ILE A 69 11.77 -6.66 8.53
N GLU A 70 12.02 -7.96 8.56
CA GLU A 70 13.35 -8.56 8.56
C GLU A 70 14.15 -8.17 7.32
N ASN A 71 13.55 -8.28 6.13
CA ASN A 71 14.18 -7.92 4.87
C ASN A 71 14.47 -6.41 4.73
N MET A 72 13.78 -5.55 5.49
CA MET A 72 14.11 -4.12 5.54
C MET A 72 15.24 -3.79 6.54
N GLY A 73 15.75 -4.77 7.30
CA GLY A 73 16.77 -4.54 8.32
C GLY A 73 16.30 -3.65 9.46
N ILE A 74 14.98 -3.57 9.69
CA ILE A 74 14.38 -2.80 10.79
C ILE A 74 14.34 -3.72 12.01
N SER A 75 15.28 -3.55 12.95
CA SER A 75 15.18 -4.18 14.28
C SER A 75 14.08 -3.48 15.06
N CYS A 76 12.87 -4.02 15.02
CA CYS A 76 11.77 -3.56 15.85
C CYS A 76 11.86 -4.27 17.22
N ASP A 77 12.78 -3.85 18.09
CA ASP A 77 12.74 -4.21 19.51
C ASP A 77 11.62 -3.41 20.20
N ILE A 78 10.35 -3.72 19.88
CA ILE A 78 9.18 -3.04 20.45
C ILE A 78 8.06 -4.05 20.72
N PRO A 79 7.47 -4.08 21.93
CA PRO A 79 6.21 -4.76 22.18
C PRO A 79 5.09 -3.93 21.54
N HIS A 80 4.37 -4.51 20.58
CA HIS A 80 3.35 -3.92 19.70
C HIS A 80 3.84 -3.37 18.35
N ASN A 81 3.84 -4.27 17.36
CA ASN A 81 3.75 -4.08 15.91
C ASN A 81 3.45 -2.63 15.43
N PRO A 82 4.47 -1.78 15.23
CA PRO A 82 4.28 -0.46 14.65
C PRO A 82 3.79 -0.61 13.21
N ASN A 83 2.84 0.24 12.79
CA ASN A 83 2.30 0.21 11.45
C ASN A 83 3.32 0.73 10.43
N ILE A 84 4.17 -0.18 9.95
CA ILE A 84 5.23 0.09 8.99
C ILE A 84 4.77 0.03 7.53
N ASN A 85 3.48 -0.21 7.28
CA ASN A 85 2.93 -0.35 5.93
C ASN A 85 3.28 0.87 5.06
N SER A 86 3.33 2.06 5.65
CA SER A 86 3.70 3.29 4.94
C SER A 86 5.13 3.32 4.39
N LEU A 87 6.03 2.43 4.85
CA LEU A 87 7.40 2.32 4.37
C LEU A 87 7.47 1.64 3.00
N PHE A 88 6.60 0.66 2.73
CA PHE A 88 6.57 -0.06 1.45
C PHE A 88 5.94 0.78 0.35
N GLU A 89 6.49 0.69 -0.87
CA GLU A 89 5.97 1.40 -2.04
C GLU A 89 4.59 0.90 -2.48
N GLY A 90 4.30 -0.39 -2.27
CA GLY A 90 2.99 -1.03 -2.41
C GLY A 90 2.18 -1.16 -1.13
N PHE A 91 2.62 -0.47 -0.07
CA PHE A 91 2.03 -0.50 1.27
C PHE A 91 1.86 -1.90 1.90
N GLY A 92 2.61 -2.89 1.40
CA GLY A 92 2.51 -4.29 1.82
C GLY A 92 1.25 -5.02 1.33
N GLU A 93 0.45 -4.39 0.45
CA GLU A 93 -0.84 -4.93 0.01
C GLU A 93 -0.85 -5.35 -1.46
N TYR A 94 -0.08 -4.66 -2.31
CA TYR A 94 0.02 -4.91 -3.74
C TYR A 94 1.46 -4.83 -4.23
N ASP A 95 1.74 -5.59 -5.28
CA ASP A 95 2.95 -5.46 -6.09
C ASP A 95 3.01 -4.05 -6.73
N ILE A 96 4.20 -3.46 -6.76
CA ILE A 96 4.42 -2.12 -7.34
C ILE A 96 3.96 -2.02 -8.81
N ARG A 97 4.02 -3.13 -9.56
CA ARG A 97 3.59 -3.18 -10.97
C ARG A 97 2.09 -2.89 -11.11
N ALA A 98 1.28 -3.11 -10.08
CA ALA A 98 -0.15 -2.80 -10.10
C ALA A 98 -0.43 -1.31 -10.35
N PHE A 99 0.43 -0.42 -9.83
CA PHE A 99 0.29 1.02 -10.04
C PHE A 99 0.55 1.42 -11.48
N SER A 100 1.58 0.84 -12.11
CA SER A 100 1.92 1.08 -13.51
C SER A 100 0.80 0.62 -14.44
N ILE A 101 0.20 -0.55 -14.17
CA ILE A 101 -0.92 -1.07 -14.96
C ILE A 101 -2.15 -0.18 -14.82
N LEU A 102 -2.47 0.30 -13.61
CA LEU A 102 -3.59 1.21 -13.41
C LEU A 102 -3.39 2.55 -14.13
N GLU A 103 -2.17 3.09 -14.11
CA GLU A 103 -1.82 4.34 -14.81
C GLU A 103 -1.90 4.18 -16.33
N GLU A 104 -1.43 3.06 -16.86
CA GLU A 104 -1.56 2.68 -18.27
C GLU A 104 -3.05 2.59 -18.66
N ALA A 105 -3.86 1.88 -17.88
CA ALA A 105 -5.30 1.77 -18.11
C ALA A 105 -6.02 3.13 -18.05
N ALA A 106 -5.63 4.01 -17.11
CA ALA A 106 -6.19 5.35 -17.01
C ALA A 106 -5.84 6.22 -18.22
N SER A 107 -4.62 6.08 -18.75
CA SER A 107 -4.16 6.79 -19.96
C SER A 107 -4.94 6.38 -21.21
N LEU A 108 -5.42 5.13 -21.26
CA LEU A 108 -6.30 4.60 -22.31
C LEU A 108 -7.78 4.95 -22.10
N GLY A 109 -8.13 5.61 -21.00
CA GLY A 109 -9.52 5.94 -20.64
C GLY A 109 -10.34 4.77 -20.09
N ALA A 110 -9.71 3.62 -19.77
CA ALA A 110 -10.41 2.47 -19.19
C ALA A 110 -10.86 2.71 -17.73
N VAL A 111 -10.18 3.61 -17.01
CA VAL A 111 -10.53 4.04 -15.65
C VAL A 111 -10.40 5.55 -15.54
N GLY A 112 -11.29 6.19 -14.80
CA GLY A 112 -11.21 7.62 -14.53
C GLY A 112 -9.92 7.98 -13.78
N SER A 113 -9.19 8.98 -14.28
CA SER A 113 -8.02 9.50 -13.59
C SER A 113 -8.44 10.34 -12.37
N ILE A 114 -7.71 10.18 -11.27
CA ILE A 114 -7.95 10.95 -10.05
C ILE A 114 -7.15 12.25 -10.14
N SER A 115 -7.85 13.39 -10.16
CA SER A 115 -7.21 14.70 -10.10
C SER A 115 -6.51 14.90 -8.76
N MET A 116 -5.18 15.05 -8.79
CA MET A 116 -4.36 15.34 -7.60
C MET A 116 -4.13 16.83 -7.37
N LYS A 117 -4.61 17.69 -8.28
CA LYS A 117 -4.40 19.15 -8.24
C LYS A 117 -5.34 19.85 -7.26
N ASP A 118 -6.41 19.19 -6.85
CA ASP A 118 -7.45 19.77 -6.03
C ASP A 118 -7.10 19.82 -4.54
N THR A 119 -7.65 20.83 -3.85
CA THR A 119 -7.62 20.97 -2.38
C THR A 119 -8.42 19.88 -1.65
N ARG A 120 -9.27 19.15 -2.39
CA ARG A 120 -10.04 17.99 -1.91
C ARG A 120 -9.86 16.87 -2.91
N ILE A 121 -9.34 15.73 -2.45
CA ILE A 121 -9.22 14.55 -3.30
C ILE A 121 -10.48 13.71 -3.12
N VAL A 122 -11.13 13.39 -4.23
CA VAL A 122 -12.31 12.53 -4.26
C VAL A 122 -12.01 11.31 -5.12
N ILE A 123 -12.20 10.13 -4.53
CA ILE A 123 -12.10 8.84 -5.21
C ILE A 123 -13.52 8.32 -5.40
N ASP A 124 -13.99 8.27 -6.64
CA ASP A 124 -15.30 7.71 -6.96
C ASP A 124 -15.19 6.22 -7.27
N ALA A 125 -15.50 5.37 -6.29
CA ALA A 125 -15.45 3.93 -6.43
C ALA A 125 -16.82 3.31 -6.80
N ARG A 126 -17.85 4.11 -7.05
CA ARG A 126 -19.22 3.61 -7.31
C ARG A 126 -19.32 2.74 -8.57
N LYS A 127 -18.46 3.00 -9.56
CA LYS A 127 -18.41 2.26 -10.84
C LYS A 127 -17.15 1.39 -10.98
N LEU A 128 -16.31 1.34 -9.94
CA LEU A 128 -15.06 0.58 -9.99
C LEU A 128 -15.30 -0.86 -9.56
N ARG A 129 -14.45 -1.76 -10.02
CA ARG A 129 -14.34 -3.12 -9.47
C ARG A 129 -13.45 -3.12 -8.23
N ILE A 130 -13.53 -4.19 -7.44
CA ILE A 130 -12.90 -4.28 -6.10
C ILE A 130 -11.40 -3.95 -6.16
N HIS A 131 -10.63 -4.67 -6.99
CA HIS A 131 -9.18 -4.48 -7.04
C HIS A 131 -8.78 -3.16 -7.70
N THR A 132 -9.56 -2.68 -8.67
CA THR A 132 -9.37 -1.34 -9.22
C THR A 132 -9.55 -0.27 -8.13
N ALA A 133 -10.60 -0.37 -7.31
CA ALA A 133 -10.84 0.57 -6.22
C ALA A 133 -9.74 0.53 -5.14
N GLU A 134 -9.29 -0.67 -4.76
CA GLU A 134 -8.18 -0.85 -3.82
C GLU A 134 -6.89 -0.21 -4.35
N VAL A 135 -6.49 -0.53 -5.59
CA VAL A 135 -5.26 0.01 -6.19
C VAL A 135 -5.39 1.52 -6.44
N SER A 136 -6.54 2.04 -6.86
CA SER A 136 -6.77 3.49 -6.99
C SER A 136 -6.59 4.25 -5.68
N LEU A 137 -7.05 3.68 -4.56
CA LEU A 137 -6.81 4.24 -3.24
C LEU A 137 -5.32 4.23 -2.89
N LEU A 138 -4.64 3.10 -3.09
CA LEU A 138 -3.21 2.98 -2.82
C LEU A 138 -2.37 3.93 -3.70
N THR A 139 -2.70 4.09 -4.99
CA THR A 139 -2.08 5.09 -5.88
C THR A 139 -2.25 6.49 -5.31
N THR A 140 -3.44 6.82 -4.84
CA THR A 140 -3.71 8.13 -4.21
C THR A 140 -2.84 8.34 -2.97
N LEU A 141 -2.74 7.33 -2.10
CA LEU A 141 -1.86 7.38 -0.93
C LEU A 141 -0.39 7.54 -1.34
N ARG A 142 0.06 6.87 -2.40
CA ARG A 142 1.42 7.00 -2.94
C ARG A 142 1.68 8.42 -3.42
N SER A 143 0.80 9.00 -4.24
CA SER A 143 0.92 10.39 -4.68
C SER A 143 0.93 11.38 -3.51
N LEU A 144 0.10 11.15 -2.49
CA LEU A 144 0.09 11.96 -1.27
C LEU A 144 1.37 11.83 -0.44
N LYS A 145 1.96 10.64 -0.36
CA LYS A 145 3.27 10.42 0.28
C LYS A 145 4.35 11.26 -0.40
N HIS A 146 4.41 11.24 -1.73
CA HIS A 146 5.36 12.06 -2.49
C HIS A 146 5.13 13.57 -2.29
N ARG A 147 3.87 14.02 -2.27
CA ARG A 147 3.52 15.41 -1.95
C ARG A 147 3.96 15.82 -0.55
N LEU A 148 3.81 14.94 0.44
CA LEU A 148 4.28 15.20 1.81
C LEU A 148 5.80 15.32 1.84
N ALA A 149 6.51 14.44 1.14
CA ALA A 149 7.97 14.48 1.06
C ALA A 149 8.48 15.77 0.41
N ALA A 150 7.73 16.34 -0.54
CA ALA A 150 7.99 17.66 -1.12
C ALA A 150 7.59 18.84 -0.20
N GLY A 151 7.18 18.59 1.04
CA GLY A 151 6.82 19.62 2.03
C GLY A 151 5.39 20.18 1.88
N ALA A 152 4.57 19.65 0.98
CA ALA A 152 3.22 20.15 0.76
C ALA A 152 2.24 19.70 1.86
N ARG A 153 1.19 20.50 2.08
CA ARG A 153 0.08 20.12 2.98
C ARG A 153 -0.78 19.04 2.35
N LEU A 154 -1.21 18.08 3.17
CA LEU A 154 -2.07 16.98 2.73
C LEU A 154 -3.55 17.37 2.79
N PRO A 155 -4.30 17.23 1.68
CA PRO A 155 -5.74 17.43 1.66
C PRO A 155 -6.47 16.28 2.35
N ASN A 156 -7.77 16.48 2.59
CA ASN A 156 -8.64 15.39 3.00
C ASN A 156 -8.99 14.53 1.78
N VAL A 157 -9.02 13.22 1.97
CA VAL A 157 -9.42 12.24 0.94
C VAL A 157 -10.84 11.80 1.25
N THR A 158 -11.73 11.91 0.26
CA THR A 158 -13.11 11.41 0.33
C THR A 158 -13.25 10.23 -0.63
N ILE A 159 -13.78 9.12 -0.15
CA ILE A 159 -14.05 7.93 -0.96
C ILE A 159 -15.57 7.79 -1.07
N LEU A 160 -16.08 7.80 -2.30
CA LEU A 160 -17.49 7.53 -2.59
C LEU A 160 -17.66 6.05 -2.92
N LEU A 161 -18.55 5.39 -2.21
CA LEU A 161 -18.75 3.94 -2.26
C LEU A 161 -20.17 3.63 -2.74
N PRO A 162 -20.37 2.50 -3.45
CA PRO A 162 -21.70 2.03 -3.78
C PRO A 162 -22.41 1.53 -2.50
N THR A 163 -23.67 1.93 -2.34
CA THR A 163 -24.54 1.48 -1.24
C THR A 163 -25.68 0.64 -1.80
N GLU A 164 -25.98 -0.47 -1.13
CA GLU A 164 -27.12 -1.30 -1.43
C GLU A 164 -28.27 -0.96 -0.47
N LYS A 165 -29.49 -0.85 -0.98
CA LYS A 165 -30.68 -0.68 -0.14
C LYS A 165 -31.41 -2.01 -0.10
N LYS A 166 -31.61 -2.55 1.10
CA LYS A 166 -32.40 -3.76 1.31
C LYS A 166 -33.64 -3.39 2.13
N LEU A 167 -34.81 -3.66 1.58
CA LEU A 167 -36.05 -3.62 2.35
C LEU A 167 -36.06 -4.86 3.23
N VAL A 168 -36.20 -4.65 4.54
CA VAL A 168 -36.38 -5.75 5.49
C VAL A 168 -37.68 -5.50 6.21
N ASP A 169 -38.55 -6.50 6.16
CA ASP A 169 -39.80 -6.50 6.91
C ASP A 169 -39.48 -6.95 8.34
N ILE A 170 -39.60 -6.01 9.28
CA ILE A 170 -39.39 -6.27 10.71
C ILE A 170 -40.58 -5.62 11.42
N ASP A 171 -41.44 -6.43 12.03
CA ASP A 171 -42.65 -6.01 12.75
C ASP A 171 -43.65 -5.18 11.92
N GLU A 172 -44.05 -5.65 10.74
CA GLU A 172 -45.11 -5.04 9.90
C GLU A 172 -44.85 -3.56 9.51
N ARG A 173 -43.62 -3.08 9.71
CA ARG A 173 -43.12 -1.78 9.28
C ARG A 173 -41.93 -2.00 8.36
N GLU A 174 -42.10 -1.68 7.08
CA GLU A 174 -41.01 -1.68 6.13
C GLU A 174 -39.89 -0.74 6.60
N LYS A 175 -38.73 -1.29 6.96
CA LYS A 175 -37.51 -0.51 7.24
C LYS A 175 -36.53 -0.71 6.09
N THR A 176 -36.10 0.40 5.49
CA THR A 176 -35.04 0.38 4.47
C THR A 176 -33.67 0.37 5.15
N LEU A 177 -32.97 -0.76 5.12
CA LEU A 177 -31.59 -0.85 5.59
C LEU A 177 -30.62 -0.49 4.46
N LYS A 178 -29.66 0.40 4.75
CA LYS A 178 -28.54 0.71 3.84
C LYS A 178 -27.38 -0.21 4.20
N LEU A 179 -26.99 -1.07 3.27
CA LEU A 179 -25.91 -2.02 3.42
C LEU A 179 -24.70 -1.54 2.61
N ALA A 180 -23.51 -1.81 3.16
CA ALA A 180 -22.26 -1.62 2.45
C ALA A 180 -22.18 -2.61 1.28
N GLY A 181 -21.98 -2.11 0.06
CA GLY A 181 -21.67 -2.99 -1.06
C GLY A 181 -20.30 -3.66 -0.90
N ARG A 182 -20.05 -4.72 -1.66
CA ARG A 182 -18.78 -5.49 -1.61
C ARG A 182 -17.52 -4.62 -1.75
N ILE A 183 -17.59 -3.59 -2.58
CA ILE A 183 -16.49 -2.63 -2.78
C ILE A 183 -16.24 -1.80 -1.52
N GLY A 184 -17.29 -1.35 -0.84
CA GLY A 184 -17.18 -0.62 0.43
C GLY A 184 -16.53 -1.46 1.51
N GLN A 185 -16.95 -2.73 1.63
CA GLN A 185 -16.35 -3.69 2.55
C GLN A 185 -14.88 -3.97 2.24
N ALA A 186 -14.53 -4.14 0.96
CA ALA A 186 -13.16 -4.36 0.54
C ALA A 186 -12.26 -3.16 0.86
N VAL A 187 -12.67 -1.94 0.48
CA VAL A 187 -11.94 -0.70 0.78
C VAL A 187 -11.81 -0.46 2.29
N GLY A 188 -12.88 -0.69 3.05
CA GLY A 188 -12.84 -0.60 4.51
C GLY A 188 -11.90 -1.63 5.13
N SER A 189 -11.88 -2.87 4.62
CA SER A 189 -10.94 -3.91 5.05
C SER A 189 -9.49 -3.53 4.76
N LEU A 190 -9.23 -2.93 3.59
CA LEU A 190 -7.91 -2.44 3.21
C LEU A 190 -7.45 -1.34 4.17
N LEU A 191 -8.29 -0.34 4.46
CA LEU A 191 -7.95 0.72 5.42
C LEU A 191 -7.67 0.17 6.82
N ARG A 192 -8.42 -0.84 7.28
CA ARG A 192 -8.14 -1.53 8.55
C ARG A 192 -6.79 -2.25 8.54
N ARG A 193 -6.47 -2.99 7.47
CA ARG A 193 -5.17 -3.68 7.34
C ARG A 193 -3.99 -2.71 7.26
N LEU A 194 -4.19 -1.58 6.57
CA LEU A 194 -3.26 -0.47 6.51
C LEU A 194 -3.19 0.31 7.83
N GLY A 195 -4.07 0.06 8.80
CA GLY A 195 -4.18 0.79 10.06
C GLY A 195 -4.42 2.30 9.90
N ILE A 196 -5.17 2.70 8.87
CA ILE A 196 -5.57 4.09 8.62
C ILE A 196 -6.98 4.30 9.16
N SER A 197 -7.13 5.23 10.09
CA SER A 197 -8.45 5.63 10.59
C SER A 197 -9.19 6.52 9.59
N TYR A 198 -10.50 6.32 9.48
CA TYR A 198 -11.38 7.10 8.62
C TYR A 198 -12.67 7.48 9.35
N GLN A 199 -13.33 8.53 8.86
CA GLN A 199 -14.64 9.00 9.31
C GLN A 199 -15.73 8.54 8.35
N GLY A 200 -16.92 8.26 8.89
CA GLY A 200 -18.06 7.72 8.14
C GLY A 200 -18.11 6.21 8.14
N GLU A 201 -19.17 5.65 7.59
CA GLU A 201 -19.39 4.20 7.52
C GLU A 201 -19.49 3.74 6.06
N GLU A 202 -19.11 2.48 5.83
CA GLU A 202 -19.25 1.79 4.54
C GLU A 202 -20.70 1.80 4.03
N SER A 203 -21.67 1.63 4.94
CA SER A 203 -23.13 1.61 4.72
C SER A 203 -23.69 2.95 4.21
N HIS A 204 -23.04 4.06 4.57
CA HIS A 204 -23.46 5.41 4.22
C HIS A 204 -22.90 5.87 2.87
N GLY A 205 -22.06 5.06 2.21
CA GLY A 205 -21.55 5.33 0.87
C GLY A 205 -20.44 6.38 0.81
N ARG A 206 -19.93 6.81 1.97
CA ARG A 206 -18.90 7.85 2.05
C ARG A 206 -17.95 7.61 3.20
N MET A 207 -16.67 7.48 2.86
CA MET A 207 -15.58 7.51 3.84
C MET A 207 -14.75 8.77 3.66
N ARG A 208 -14.17 9.27 4.75
CA ARG A 208 -13.25 10.40 4.72
C ARG A 208 -12.02 10.14 5.55
N ILE A 209 -10.85 10.36 4.96
CA ILE A 209 -9.56 10.28 5.65
C ILE A 209 -9.03 11.71 5.81
N SER A 210 -8.68 12.05 7.05
CA SER A 210 -8.10 13.36 7.36
C SER A 210 -6.65 13.46 6.90
N GLY A 211 -6.27 14.61 6.32
CA GLY A 211 -4.88 14.88 5.94
C GLY A 211 -3.91 14.82 7.13
N LEU A 212 -4.37 15.14 8.35
CA LEU A 212 -3.58 15.01 9.57
C LEU A 212 -3.32 13.54 9.94
N THR A 213 -4.33 12.68 9.79
CA THR A 213 -4.20 11.23 9.99
C THR A 213 -3.18 10.66 9.01
N LEU A 214 -3.29 11.02 7.72
CA LEU A 214 -2.35 10.58 6.69
C LEU A 214 -0.92 11.06 6.98
N ARG A 215 -0.74 12.31 7.40
CA ARG A 215 0.60 12.84 7.75
C ARG A 215 1.24 12.04 8.88
N ARG A 216 0.48 11.69 9.92
CA ARG A 216 0.99 10.85 11.03
C ARG A 216 1.28 9.43 10.57
N TRP A 217 0.44 8.89 9.69
CA TRP A 217 0.59 7.54 9.17
C TRP A 217 1.81 7.38 8.23
N PHE A 218 2.09 8.37 7.39
CA PHE A 218 3.29 8.37 6.53
C PHE A 218 4.60 8.51 7.30
N ASN A 219 4.55 9.04 8.53
CA ASN A 219 5.70 9.22 9.41
C ASN A 219 5.49 8.44 10.72
N PRO A 220 5.54 7.10 10.68
CA PRO A 220 5.37 6.29 11.87
C PRO A 220 6.46 6.66 12.89
N LYS A 221 6.08 6.85 14.15
CA LYS A 221 7.04 7.05 15.23
C LYS A 221 7.72 5.72 15.52
N LEU A 222 8.82 5.45 14.84
CA LEU A 222 9.78 4.44 15.26
C LEU A 222 10.41 4.99 16.54
N ASN A 223 10.12 4.41 17.70
CA ASN A 223 10.71 4.87 18.96
C ASN A 223 12.23 4.60 18.91
N SER A 224 13.01 5.58 18.46
CA SER A 224 14.46 5.63 18.67
C SER A 224 14.72 5.99 20.14
N LYS A 225 14.44 5.06 21.05
CA LYS A 225 14.99 5.10 22.41
C LYS A 225 16.14 4.09 22.53
N SER A 226 17.10 4.20 21.63
CA SER A 226 18.51 4.08 21.97
C SER A 226 19.30 4.77 20.86
N PHE A 227 20.29 5.57 21.29
CA PHE A 227 21.29 6.28 20.50
C PHE A 227 20.82 7.51 19.71
N SER A 228 21.29 8.65 20.21
CA SER A 228 21.52 9.88 19.47
C SER A 228 22.27 9.59 18.16
N ALA A 229 21.53 9.39 17.07
CA ALA A 229 22.09 9.36 15.72
C ALA A 229 21.12 10.07 14.77
N ALA A 230 21.43 11.33 14.48
CA ALA A 230 20.74 12.14 13.49
C ALA A 230 20.83 11.49 12.11
N ALA A 231 19.67 11.32 11.44
CA ALA A 231 19.43 11.17 9.98
C ALA A 231 20.28 10.19 9.13
N ALA A 232 21.31 9.57 9.69
CA ALA A 232 22.25 8.67 9.03
C ALA A 232 21.82 7.20 9.12
N ASP A 233 20.75 6.91 9.87
CA ASP A 233 20.28 5.55 10.14
C ASP A 233 19.23 5.01 9.15
N LEU A 234 18.93 5.79 8.11
CA LEU A 234 18.13 5.34 6.96
C LEU A 234 19.00 4.90 5.77
N LEU A 235 20.30 4.70 5.99
CA LEU A 235 21.21 4.26 4.94
C LEU A 235 21.14 2.73 4.74
N PRO A 236 21.32 2.23 3.51
CA PRO A 236 21.38 0.79 3.21
C PRO A 236 22.32 0.02 4.15
N LEU A 237 22.02 -1.25 4.41
CA LEU A 237 22.76 -2.08 5.37
C LEU A 237 24.28 -2.12 5.10
N SER A 238 24.70 -2.03 3.83
CA SER A 238 26.11 -1.97 3.42
C SER A 238 26.83 -0.73 3.96
N SER A 239 26.18 0.43 3.95
CA SER A 239 26.70 1.68 4.54
C SER A 239 26.72 1.64 6.06
N ARG A 240 25.80 0.92 6.71
CA ARG A 240 25.83 0.69 8.16
C ARG A 240 26.96 -0.24 8.58
N LEU A 241 27.18 -1.32 7.82
CA LEU A 241 28.30 -2.24 8.05
C LEU A 241 29.64 -1.52 7.80
N ALA A 242 29.76 -0.77 6.71
CA ALA A 242 30.97 0.01 6.41
C ALA A 242 31.27 1.06 7.50
N LYS A 243 30.25 1.73 8.02
CA LYS A 243 30.39 2.65 9.14
C LYS A 243 30.77 1.93 10.43
N GLY A 244 30.12 0.80 10.75
CA GLY A 244 30.46 -0.03 11.90
C GLY A 244 31.90 -0.55 11.85
N ILE A 245 32.37 -0.98 10.67
CA ILE A 245 33.76 -1.39 10.44
C ILE A 245 34.71 -0.19 10.60
N ALA A 246 34.36 0.97 10.06
CA ALA A 246 35.19 2.18 10.15
C ALA A 246 35.29 2.71 11.59
N ASP A 247 34.23 2.56 12.38
CA ASP A 247 34.20 2.95 13.78
C ASP A 247 34.97 1.92 14.64
N GLN A 248 34.81 0.61 14.40
CA GLN A 248 35.65 -0.43 15.00
C GLN A 248 37.15 -0.26 14.70
N GLN A 249 37.50 0.06 13.44
CA GLN A 249 38.89 0.31 13.06
C GLN A 249 39.46 1.55 13.75
N ARG A 250 38.63 2.56 14.03
CA ARG A 250 39.03 3.73 14.83
C ARG A 250 39.25 3.38 16.28
N ASP A 251 38.34 2.62 16.89
CA ASP A 251 38.47 2.20 18.30
C ASP A 251 39.72 1.32 18.51
N ILE A 252 40.01 0.41 17.58
CA ILE A 252 41.23 -0.42 17.62
C ILE A 252 42.49 0.46 17.52
N ARG A 253 42.49 1.48 16.65
CA ARG A 253 43.64 2.41 16.52
C ARG A 253 43.82 3.29 17.76
N SER A 254 42.74 3.68 18.44
CA SER A 254 42.85 4.43 19.71
C SER A 254 43.29 3.55 20.88
N LEU A 255 43.02 2.25 20.85
CA LEU A 255 43.51 1.27 21.84
C LEU A 255 44.96 0.83 21.59
N SER A 256 45.58 1.26 20.49
CA SER A 256 46.96 0.93 20.12
C SER A 256 48.00 1.93 20.68
N PHE A 257 47.55 2.92 21.45
CA PHE A 257 48.38 3.95 22.06
C PHE A 257 48.13 4.01 23.58
N ASP A 258 48.34 2.87 24.24
CA ASP A 258 48.78 2.76 25.64
C ASP A 258 49.86 1.67 25.73
#